data_AF-A0A1S7LFD9-F1
#
_entry.id   AF-A0A1S7LFD9-F1
#
_cell.length_a   1.000
_cell.length_b   1.000
_cell.length_c   1.000
_cell.angle_alpha   90.00
_cell.angle_beta   90.00
_cell.angle_gamma   90.00
#
_symmetry.space_group_name_H-M   'P 1'
#
loop_
_entity.id
_entity.type
_entity.pdbx_description
1 polymer ?
#
loop_
_entity_poly.entity_id
_entity_poly.type
_entity_poly.pdbx_seq_one_letter_code
_entity_poly.pdbx_strand_id
1 'polypeptide(L)'
;MQTNPNMMSNALDAIDQQITSGTFPETKTTFSRLTQTGYAAKEARHLMAQVFVHELFMIKNHGQTFDRNRYGAMLQQLPRLPMV
;
A
#
# COMPACT_ATOMS: atom_id res chain seq x y z
N MET A 1 -9.36 8.79 21.46
CA MET A 1 -8.73 7.90 20.45
C MET A 1 -7.81 8.74 19.59
N GLN A 2 -6.48 8.55 19.65
CA GLN A 2 -5.55 9.30 18.80
C GLN A 2 -5.62 8.71 17.39
N THR A 3 -6.38 9.34 16.50
CA THR A 3 -6.14 9.22 15.06
C THR A 3 -4.74 9.78 14.86
N ASN A 4 -3.78 8.95 14.45
CA ASN A 4 -2.45 9.45 14.13
C ASN A 4 -2.63 10.44 12.98
N PRO A 5 -2.38 11.75 13.18
CA PRO A 5 -2.69 12.78 12.17
C PRO A 5 -1.92 12.55 10.86
N ASN A 6 -0.91 11.67 10.87
CA ASN A 6 -0.01 11.42 9.76
C ASN A 6 -0.10 9.98 9.21
N MET A 7 -1.23 9.27 9.36
CA MET A 7 -1.35 7.86 8.89
C MET A 7 -0.89 7.66 7.43
N MET A 8 -1.23 8.59 6.53
CA MET A 8 -0.82 8.52 5.13
C MET A 8 0.69 8.75 4.93
N SER A 9 1.28 9.69 5.66
CA SER A 9 2.74 9.93 5.61
C SER A 9 3.50 8.68 6.05
N ASN A 10 3.09 8.09 7.17
CA ASN A 10 3.70 6.87 7.67
C ASN A 10 3.52 5.69 6.71
N ALA A 11 2.39 5.64 5.99
CA ALA A 11 2.16 4.64 4.96
C ALA A 11 3.06 4.84 3.74
N LEU A 12 3.29 6.08 3.30
CA LEU A 12 4.24 6.39 2.23
C LEU A 12 5.67 5.97 2.62
N ASP A 13 6.12 6.33 3.82
CA ASP A 13 7.44 5.93 4.33
C ASP A 13 7.57 4.41 4.39
N ALA A 14 6.51 3.71 4.82
CA ALA A 14 6.48 2.25 4.84
C ALA A 14 6.56 1.66 3.42
N ILE A 15 5.82 2.20 2.44
CA ILE A 15 5.91 1.75 1.05
C ILE A 15 7.32 1.95 0.50
N ASP A 16 7.96 3.06 0.80
CA ASP A 16 9.32 3.37 0.37
C ASP A 16 10.31 2.36 0.94
N GLN A 17 10.16 2.03 2.22
CA GLN A 17 10.95 0.99 2.88
C GLN A 17 10.68 -0.40 2.28
N GLN A 18 9.44 -0.76 1.99
CA GLN A 18 9.08 -2.07 1.42
C GLN A 18 9.68 -2.25 0.02
N ILE A 19 9.65 -1.20 -0.80
CA ILE A 19 10.23 -1.18 -2.16
C ILE A 19 11.77 -1.31 -2.10
N THR A 20 12.42 -0.57 -1.19
CA THR A 20 13.88 -0.51 -1.10
C THR A 20 14.49 -1.73 -0.41
N SER A 21 13.89 -2.20 0.69
CA SER A 21 14.37 -3.36 1.45
C SER A 21 14.11 -4.69 0.74
N GLY A 22 13.12 -4.77 -0.16
CA GLY A 22 12.73 -6.01 -0.82
C GLY A 22 12.03 -7.03 0.09
N THR A 23 11.68 -6.65 1.32
CA THR A 23 10.97 -7.50 2.29
C THR A 23 9.60 -7.98 1.79
N PHE A 24 8.97 -7.18 0.93
CA PHE A 24 7.72 -7.53 0.24
C PHE A 24 7.92 -7.45 -1.27
N PRO A 25 8.32 -8.55 -1.94
CA PRO A 25 8.51 -8.58 -3.39
C PRO A 25 7.29 -8.06 -4.19
N GLU A 26 6.08 -8.27 -3.65
CA GLU A 26 4.82 -7.81 -4.22
C GLU A 26 4.78 -6.28 -4.38
N THR A 27 5.38 -5.54 -3.45
CA THR A 27 5.46 -4.07 -3.52
C THR A 27 6.38 -3.60 -4.63
N LYS A 28 7.57 -4.19 -4.74
CA LYS A 28 8.54 -3.84 -5.77
C LYS A 28 7.97 -4.15 -7.16
N THR A 29 7.37 -5.33 -7.34
CA THR A 29 6.70 -5.73 -8.58
C THR A 29 5.56 -4.77 -8.93
N THR A 30 4.73 -4.39 -7.96
CA THR A 30 3.62 -3.45 -8.18
C THR A 30 4.13 -2.06 -8.57
N PHE A 31 5.13 -1.54 -7.88
CA PHE A 31 5.74 -0.24 -8.19
C PHE A 31 6.35 -0.22 -9.60
N SER A 32 7.12 -1.25 -9.96
CA SER A 32 7.67 -1.40 -11.30
C SER A 32 6.58 -1.48 -12.36
N ARG A 33 5.51 -2.26 -12.13
CA ARG A 33 4.38 -2.35 -13.06
C ARG A 33 3.70 -1.00 -13.26
N LEU A 34 3.34 -0.30 -12.18
CA LEU A 34 2.64 0.98 -12.25
C LEU A 34 3.47 2.02 -13.00
N THR A 35 4.76 2.13 -12.69
CA THR A 35 5.66 3.08 -13.38
C THR A 35 5.87 2.73 -14.85
N GLN A 36 6.01 1.44 -15.20
CA GLN A 36 6.09 0.99 -16.59
C GLN A 36 4.81 1.25 -17.39
N THR A 37 3.65 1.25 -16.73
CA THR A 37 2.37 1.61 -17.36
C THR A 37 2.13 3.12 -17.48
N GLY A 38 3.09 3.96 -17.06
CA GLY A 38 3.05 5.41 -17.25
C GLY A 38 2.67 6.23 -16.01
N TYR A 39 2.48 5.60 -14.85
CA TYR A 39 2.24 6.36 -13.61
C TYR A 39 3.55 7.01 -13.12
N ALA A 40 3.47 8.27 -12.71
CA ALA A 40 4.57 8.93 -12.01
C ALA A 40 4.90 8.17 -10.71
N ALA A 41 6.17 8.11 -10.33
CA ALA A 41 6.61 7.36 -9.15
C ALA A 41 5.88 7.78 -7.87
N LYS A 42 5.60 9.09 -7.72
CA LYS A 42 4.85 9.64 -6.59
C LYS A 42 3.40 9.13 -6.56
N GLU A 43 2.74 9.09 -7.71
CA GLU A 43 1.36 8.60 -7.84
C GLU A 43 1.29 7.09 -7.59
N ALA A 44 2.25 6.32 -8.11
CA ALA A 44 2.35 4.88 -7.84
C ALA A 44 2.49 4.60 -6.34
N ARG A 45 3.35 5.34 -5.63
CA ARG A 45 3.52 5.22 -4.17
C ARG A 45 2.27 5.62 -3.41
N HIS A 46 1.55 6.66 -3.86
CA HIS A 46 0.27 7.04 -3.26
C HIS A 46 -0.79 5.94 -3.38
N LEU A 47 -0.96 5.35 -4.57
CA LEU A 47 -1.89 4.25 -4.79
C LEU A 47 -1.56 3.04 -3.89
N MET A 48 -0.29 2.70 -3.77
CA MET A 48 0.17 1.62 -2.89
C MET A 48 -0.04 1.95 -1.40
N ALA A 49 0.20 3.20 -1.00
CA ALA A 49 -0.01 3.65 0.38
C ALA A 49 -1.49 3.59 0.78
N GLN A 50 -2.42 3.88 -0.13
CA GLN A 50 -3.86 3.73 0.12
C GLN A 50 -4.24 2.27 0.41
N VAL A 51 -3.67 1.31 -0.33
CA VAL A 51 -3.85 -0.13 -0.08
C VAL A 51 -3.31 -0.51 1.31
N PHE A 52 -2.14 0.01 1.68
CA PHE A 52 -1.56 -0.25 2.99
C PHE A 52 -2.39 0.36 4.13
N VAL A 53 -2.90 1.58 3.96
CA VAL A 53 -3.81 2.22 4.92
C VAL A 53 -5.09 1.41 5.09
N HIS A 54 -5.65 0.87 4.01
CA HIS A 54 -6.82 -0.01 4.10
C HIS A 54 -6.53 -1.26 4.95
N GLU A 55 -5.39 -1.91 4.73
CA GLU A 55 -4.96 -3.08 5.52
C GLU A 55 -4.80 -2.72 7.01
N LEU A 56 -4.16 -1.58 7.31
CA LEU A 56 -4.02 -1.09 8.69
C LEU A 56 -5.37 -0.72 9.32
N PHE A 57 -6.31 -0.19 8.53
CA PHE A 57 -7.68 0.08 8.98
C PHE A 57 -8.41 -1.23 9.33
N MET A 58 -8.25 -2.28 8.52
CA MET A 58 -8.84 -3.59 8.78
C MET A 58 -8.33 -4.19 10.09
N ILE A 59 -7.02 -4.11 10.33
CA ILE A 59 -6.40 -4.54 11.59
C ILE A 59 -6.98 -3.76 12.77
N LYS A 60 -6.99 -2.43 12.67
CA LYS A 60 -7.37 -1.54 13.77
C LYS A 60 -8.85 -1.65 14.14
N ASN A 61 -9.74 -1.69 13.15
CA ASN A 61 -11.19 -1.58 13.40
C ASN A 61 -11.89 -2.93 13.47
N HIS A 62 -11.33 -3.96 12.84
CA HIS A 62 -11.93 -5.30 12.83
C HIS A 62 -11.12 -6.32 13.65
N GLY A 63 -10.07 -5.88 14.36
CA GLY A 63 -9.24 -6.75 15.20
C GLY A 63 -8.51 -7.84 14.42
N GLN A 64 -8.34 -7.65 13.11
CA GLN A 64 -7.69 -8.63 12.24
C GLN A 64 -6.17 -8.55 12.38
N THR A 65 -5.48 -9.63 12.04
CA THR A 65 -4.02 -9.60 11.85
C THR A 65 -3.69 -9.10 10.45
N PHE A 66 -2.48 -8.56 10.26
CA PHE A 66 -1.98 -8.22 8.93
C PHE A 66 -1.97 -9.47 8.04
N ASP A 67 -2.71 -9.42 6.92
CA ASP A 67 -2.80 -10.50 5.96
C ASP A 67 -1.99 -10.15 4.71
N ARG A 68 -0.82 -10.78 4.59
CA ARG A 68 0.08 -10.59 3.46
C ARG A 68 -0.55 -10.98 2.12
N ASN A 69 -1.36 -12.04 2.09
CA ASN A 69 -1.97 -12.52 0.86
C ASN A 69 -3.05 -11.54 0.39
N ARG A 70 -3.88 -11.06 1.32
CA ARG A 70 -4.87 -10.01 1.02
C ARG A 70 -4.19 -8.73 0.55
N TYR A 71 -3.17 -8.27 1.27
CA TYR A 71 -2.40 -7.09 0.90
C TYR A 71 -1.78 -7.21 -0.50
N GLY A 72 -1.12 -8.33 -0.80
CA GLY A 72 -0.56 -8.61 -2.12
C GLY A 72 -1.61 -8.64 -3.22
N ALA A 73 -2.77 -9.26 -2.97
CA ALA A 73 -3.88 -9.30 -3.92
C ALA A 73 -4.46 -7.91 -4.22
N MET A 74 -4.56 -7.03 -3.21
CA MET A 74 -5.00 -5.64 -3.39
C MET A 74 -3.98 -4.83 -4.20
N LEU A 75 -2.68 -4.99 -3.92
CA LEU A 75 -1.61 -4.35 -4.70
C LEU A 75 -1.66 -4.80 -6.17
N GLN A 76 -1.94 -6.06 -6.43
CA GLN A 76 -2.06 -6.58 -7.79
C GLN A 76 -3.21 -5.96 -8.58
N GLN A 77 -4.27 -5.52 -7.93
CA GLN A 77 -5.44 -4.89 -8.57
C GLN A 77 -5.24 -3.42 -8.93
N LEU A 78 -4.22 -2.74 -8.37
CA LEU A 78 -3.89 -1.38 -8.75
C LEU A 78 -3.57 -1.25 -10.25
N PRO A 79 -4.08 -0.20 -10.94
CA PRO A 79 -4.78 0.97 -10.40
C PRO A 79 -6.31 0.81 -10.31
N ARG A 80 -6.86 -0.34 -10.69
CA ARG A 80 -8.31 -0.61 -10.82
C ARG A 80 -8.96 -0.98 -9.48
N LEU A 81 -8.66 -0.25 -8.41
CA LEU A 81 -9.42 -0.40 -7.16
C LEU A 81 -10.63 0.55 -7.20
N PRO A 82 -11.87 0.05 -7.04
CA PRO A 82 -12.98 0.91 -6.70
C PRO A 82 -12.79 1.33 -5.24
N MET A 83 -12.23 2.51 -4.99
CA MET A 83 -12.30 3.11 -3.66
C MET A 83 -13.70 3.71 -3.52
N VAL A 84 -14.68 2.84 -3.25
CA VAL A 84 -16.06 3.19 -2.87
C VAL A 84 -16.35 2.58 -1.51
#